data_AF-A0A0C1KNF1-F1
#
_entry.id   AF-A0A0C1KNF1-F1
#
_cell.length_a   1.000
_cell.length_b   1.000
_cell.length_c   1.000
_cell.angle_alpha   90.00
_cell.angle_beta   90.00
_cell.angle_gamma   90.00
#
_symmetry.space_group_name_H-M   'P 1'
#
loop_
_entity.id
_entity.type
_entity.pdbx_description
1 polymer ?
#
loop_
_entity_poly.entity_id
_entity_poly.type
_entity_poly.pdbx_seq_one_letter_code
_entity_poly.pdbx_strand_id
1 'polypeptide(L)'
;MEMKLEYSFDDEPVSKFCYDLDTQKIEVHFKGHYDLIKDAYINAPCIWVLESWQYAKCKLGDEQKRYDLNKHISIFSLILYMKYNDDRELEMLVNTVDNRYITMFFKEPKLSLI
;
A
#
# COMPACT_ATOMS: atom_id res chain seq x y z
N MET A 1 9.04 -6.28 19.26
CA MET A 1 8.31 -7.09 18.27
C MET A 1 8.55 -6.45 16.91
N GLU A 2 9.21 -7.16 16.00
CA GLU A 2 9.35 -6.72 14.60
C GLU A 2 7.96 -6.74 13.97
N MET A 3 7.58 -5.66 13.31
CA MET A 3 6.36 -5.66 12.50
C MET A 3 6.70 -6.36 11.19
N LYS A 4 5.99 -7.43 10.87
CA LYS A 4 6.19 -8.21 9.64
C LYS A 4 4.94 -8.15 8.81
N LEU A 5 5.12 -8.13 7.49
CA LEU A 5 4.03 -8.26 6.55
C LEU A 5 3.68 -9.75 6.41
N GLU A 6 2.40 -10.04 6.26
CA GLU A 6 1.89 -11.40 6.09
C GLU A 6 1.67 -11.74 4.61
N TYR A 7 1.64 -10.73 3.75
CA TYR A 7 1.37 -10.84 2.32
C TYR A 7 2.19 -9.82 1.53
N SER A 8 2.46 -10.16 0.26
CA SER A 8 3.06 -9.27 -0.75
C SER A 8 2.17 -9.20 -2.00
N PHE A 9 2.16 -8.03 -2.62
CA PHE A 9 1.48 -7.73 -3.88
C PHE A 9 2.45 -7.15 -4.90
N ASP A 10 3.75 -7.41 -4.73
CA ASP A 10 4.79 -6.87 -5.59
C ASP A 10 4.53 -7.33 -7.04
N ASP A 11 4.45 -6.35 -7.95
CA ASP A 11 4.16 -6.55 -9.38
C ASP A 11 2.77 -7.15 -9.71
N GLU A 12 1.86 -7.27 -8.74
CA GLU A 12 0.47 -7.68 -8.99
C GLU A 12 -0.38 -6.52 -9.54
N PRO A 13 -1.00 -6.65 -10.73
CA PRO A 13 -1.84 -5.60 -11.30
C PRO A 13 -3.06 -5.29 -10.44
N VAL A 14 -3.25 -4.01 -10.13
CA VAL A 14 -4.43 -3.53 -9.41
C VAL A 14 -5.64 -3.61 -10.34
N SER A 15 -6.67 -4.34 -9.91
CA SER A 15 -7.92 -4.49 -10.65
C SER A 15 -8.97 -3.43 -10.30
N LYS A 16 -8.92 -2.90 -9.08
CA LYS A 16 -9.76 -1.81 -8.58
C LYS A 16 -9.07 -1.11 -7.42
N PHE A 17 -9.24 0.20 -7.33
CA PHE A 17 -8.72 1.04 -6.25
C PHE A 17 -9.85 1.89 -5.69
N CYS A 18 -10.01 1.88 -4.37
CA CYS A 18 -10.92 2.76 -3.63
C CYS A 18 -10.13 3.54 -2.59
N TYR A 19 -10.43 4.82 -2.47
CA TYR A 19 -9.91 5.65 -1.39
C TYR A 19 -11.04 6.47 -0.77
N ASP A 20 -11.29 6.22 0.50
CA ASP A 20 -12.22 6.98 1.33
C ASP A 20 -11.44 7.94 2.24
N LEU A 21 -11.61 9.22 1.97
CA LEU A 21 -10.99 10.32 2.72
C LEU A 21 -11.59 10.48 4.12
N ASP A 22 -12.89 10.25 4.26
CA ASP A 22 -13.64 10.51 5.49
C ASP A 22 -13.38 9.39 6.51
N THR A 23 -13.35 8.14 6.04
CA THR A 23 -13.10 6.98 6.92
C THR A 23 -11.63 6.60 7.01
N GLN A 24 -10.73 7.30 6.31
CA GLN A 24 -9.31 6.95 6.22
C GLN A 24 -9.12 5.47 5.86
N LYS A 25 -9.59 5.10 4.67
CA LYS A 25 -9.57 3.72 4.19
C LYS A 25 -9.10 3.64 2.74
N ILE A 26 -8.14 2.78 2.47
CA ILE A 26 -7.71 2.39 1.13
C ILE A 26 -8.09 0.93 0.93
N GLU A 27 -8.73 0.64 -0.20
CA GLU A 27 -8.99 -0.74 -0.66
C GLU A 27 -8.35 -0.94 -2.02
N VAL A 28 -7.56 -2.00 -2.15
CA VAL A 28 -6.90 -2.37 -3.41
C VAL A 28 -7.26 -3.81 -3.74
N HIS A 29 -7.83 -4.01 -4.90
CA HIS A 29 -8.28 -5.33 -5.34
C HIS A 29 -7.25 -5.97 -6.26
N PHE A 30 -6.91 -7.22 -6.01
CA PHE A 30 -5.96 -8.01 -6.80
C PHE A 30 -6.59 -9.32 -7.26
N LYS A 31 -5.98 -9.97 -8.26
CA LYS A 31 -6.38 -11.31 -8.72
C LYS A 31 -5.70 -12.45 -7.93
N GLY A 32 -4.65 -12.12 -7.20
CA GLY A 32 -3.87 -13.02 -6.38
C GLY A 32 -2.93 -12.22 -5.48
N HIS A 33 -2.19 -12.92 -4.63
CA HIS A 33 -1.16 -12.36 -3.77
C HIS A 33 -0.17 -13.44 -3.37
N TYR A 34 1.00 -13.04 -2.88
CA TYR A 34 1.93 -13.96 -2.25
C TYR A 34 1.70 -13.99 -0.74
N ASP A 35 1.45 -15.17 -0.17
CA ASP A 35 1.35 -15.38 1.27
C ASP A 35 2.75 -15.61 1.85
N LEU A 36 3.25 -14.66 2.66
CA LEU A 36 4.60 -14.69 3.21
C LEU A 36 4.74 -15.67 4.39
N ILE A 37 3.64 -16.10 4.99
CA ILE A 37 3.64 -17.07 6.10
C ILE A 37 3.69 -18.49 5.52
N LYS A 38 2.89 -18.76 4.49
CA LYS A 38 2.87 -20.06 3.80
C LYS A 38 3.97 -20.21 2.75
N ASP A 39 4.61 -19.11 2.38
CA ASP A 39 5.61 -19.02 1.32
C ASP A 39 5.07 -19.56 -0.02
N ALA A 40 3.92 -19.04 -0.44
CA ALA A 40 3.23 -19.52 -1.64
C ALA A 40 2.40 -18.42 -2.32
N TYR A 41 2.34 -18.49 -3.65
CA TYR A 41 1.43 -17.66 -4.43
C TYR A 41 -0.01 -18.21 -4.36
N ILE A 42 -0.95 -17.35 -4.00
CA ILE A 42 -2.37 -17.64 -3.92
C ILE A 42 -3.07 -16.98 -5.11
N ASN A 43 -3.45 -17.79 -6.10
CA ASN A 43 -4.19 -17.34 -7.28
C ASN A 43 -5.71 -17.29 -7.00
N ALA A 44 -6.12 -16.33 -6.17
CA ALA A 44 -7.51 -16.07 -5.86
C ALA A 44 -7.76 -14.56 -5.70
N PRO A 45 -8.87 -14.02 -6.22
CA PRO A 45 -9.21 -12.60 -6.03
C PRO A 45 -9.24 -12.24 -4.55
N CYS A 46 -8.63 -11.11 -4.21
CA CYS A 46 -8.55 -10.64 -2.83
C CYS A 46 -8.61 -9.11 -2.77
N ILE A 47 -8.98 -8.59 -1.61
CA ILE A 47 -9.05 -7.17 -1.31
C ILE A 47 -8.08 -6.88 -0.18
N TRP A 48 -7.03 -6.14 -0.51
CA TRP A 48 -6.14 -5.59 0.49
C TRP A 48 -6.73 -4.30 1.04
N VAL A 49 -6.89 -4.23 2.36
CA VAL A 49 -7.46 -3.08 3.06
C VAL A 49 -6.43 -2.51 4.02
N LEU A 50 -6.18 -1.21 3.87
CA LEU A 50 -5.35 -0.41 4.74
C LEU A 50 -6.22 0.69 5.34
N GLU A 51 -6.31 0.76 6.67
CA GLU A 51 -7.24 1.66 7.36
C GLU A 51 -6.71 2.12 8.72
N SER A 52 -7.38 3.09 9.35
CA SER A 52 -7.16 3.48 10.75
C SER A 52 -5.72 3.89 11.10
N TRP A 53 -5.00 4.50 10.15
CA TRP A 53 -3.64 5.00 10.39
C TRP A 53 -3.67 6.29 11.24
N GLN A 54 -2.61 6.53 12.02
CA GLN A 54 -2.48 7.78 12.78
C GLN A 54 -2.18 8.98 11.86
N TYR A 55 -1.30 8.77 10.89
CA TYR A 55 -1.04 9.71 9.81
C TYR A 55 -0.62 8.98 8.54
N ALA A 56 -0.79 9.66 7.41
CA ALA A 56 -0.31 9.22 6.11
C ALA A 56 0.43 10.35 5.40
N LYS A 57 1.62 10.04 4.88
CA LYS A 57 2.47 10.96 4.11
C LYS A 57 2.90 10.33 2.79
N CYS A 58 3.36 11.14 1.84
CA CYS A 58 3.90 10.66 0.58
C CYS A 58 5.09 11.50 0.07
N LYS A 59 5.90 10.90 -0.81
CA LYS A 59 6.95 11.52 -1.62
C LYS A 59 6.65 11.26 -3.09
N LEU A 60 7.00 12.21 -3.96
CA LEU A 60 6.90 12.07 -5.41
C LEU A 60 8.28 11.77 -5.98
N GLY A 61 8.43 10.65 -6.69
CA GLY A 61 9.73 10.22 -7.23
C GLY A 61 10.84 10.27 -6.17
N ASP A 62 11.93 10.96 -6.48
CA ASP A 62 13.12 11.09 -5.60
C ASP A 62 13.08 12.32 -4.68
N GLU A 63 11.92 12.97 -4.53
CA GLU A 63 11.79 14.13 -3.66
C GLU A 63 12.08 13.76 -2.19
N GLN A 64 12.83 14.62 -1.51
CA GLN A 64 13.15 14.43 -0.09
C GLN A 64 12.00 14.84 0.84
N LYS A 65 11.15 15.77 0.38
CA LYS A 65 10.06 16.32 1.17
C LYS A 65 8.87 15.36 1.22
N ARG A 66 8.31 15.17 2.42
CA ARG A 66 7.05 14.45 2.62
C ARG A 66 5.86 15.43 2.58
N TYR A 67 4.78 15.01 1.92
CA TYR A 67 3.50 15.73 1.83
C TYR A 67 2.38 14.93 2.46
N ASP A 68 1.24 15.56 2.77
CA ASP A 68 0.03 14.85 3.16
C ASP A 68 -0.45 13.97 2.00
N LEU A 69 -0.83 12.72 2.29
CA LEU A 69 -1.25 11.75 1.27
C LEU A 69 -2.33 12.31 0.34
N ASN A 70 -3.34 12.98 0.90
CA ASN A 70 -4.52 13.47 0.19
C ASN A 70 -4.19 14.49 -0.91
N LYS A 71 -3.00 15.11 -0.88
CA LYS A 71 -2.58 16.08 -1.91
C LYS A 71 -2.12 15.43 -3.20
N HIS A 72 -1.66 14.18 -3.14
CA HIS A 72 -0.98 13.54 -4.26
C HIS A 72 -1.44 12.13 -4.57
N ILE A 73 -2.28 11.53 -3.72
CA ILE A 73 -2.83 10.18 -3.95
C ILE A 73 -3.48 10.09 -5.34
N SER A 74 -3.33 8.94 -5.96
CA SER A 74 -3.85 8.62 -7.29
C SER A 74 -4.29 7.18 -7.33
N ILE A 75 -4.90 6.79 -8.44
CA ILE A 75 -5.33 5.41 -8.69
C ILE A 75 -4.08 4.55 -8.88
N PHE A 76 -3.95 3.50 -8.07
CA PHE A 76 -2.83 2.57 -8.15
C PHE A 76 -2.96 1.69 -9.40
N SER A 77 -1.84 1.51 -10.09
CA SER A 77 -1.67 0.54 -11.17
C SER A 77 -0.94 -0.70 -10.64
N LEU A 78 0.13 -0.48 -9.87
CA LEU A 78 0.96 -1.53 -9.26
C LEU A 78 1.47 -1.08 -7.89
N ILE A 79 1.62 -2.04 -6.99
CA ILE A 79 2.46 -1.91 -5.81
C ILE A 79 3.82 -2.53 -6.16
N LEU A 80 4.89 -1.76 -6.04
CA LEU A 80 6.25 -2.20 -6.41
C LEU A 80 7.00 -2.81 -5.23
N TYR A 81 6.75 -2.29 -4.02
CA TYR A 81 7.17 -2.95 -2.79
C TYR A 81 6.34 -2.46 -1.60
N MET A 82 6.35 -3.26 -0.54
CA MET A 82 5.91 -2.88 0.80
C MET A 82 6.93 -3.34 1.85
N LYS A 83 7.23 -2.47 2.82
CA LYS A 83 8.10 -2.81 3.96
C LYS A 83 7.81 -1.90 5.15
N TYR A 84 8.26 -2.30 6.33
CA TYR A 84 8.36 -1.38 7.46
C TYR A 84 9.75 -0.74 7.46
N ASN A 85 9.80 0.59 7.61
CA ASN A 85 11.05 1.33 7.74
C ASN A 85 11.53 1.42 9.21
N ASP A 86 12.68 2.05 9.43
CA ASP A 86 13.29 2.21 10.76
C ASP A 86 12.40 3.01 11.73
N ASP A 87 11.56 3.91 11.20
CA ASP A 87 10.60 4.72 11.96
C ASP A 87 9.30 3.95 12.29
N ARG A 88 9.23 2.66 11.92
CA ARG A 88 8.06 1.80 12.11
C ARG A 88 6.84 2.34 11.38
N GLU A 89 7.05 2.94 10.21
CA GLU A 89 6.00 3.30 9.25
C GLU A 89 5.92 2.20 8.19
N LEU A 90 4.71 1.87 7.75
CA LEU A 90 4.55 1.10 6.53
C LEU A 90 4.94 2.00 5.36
N GLU A 91 6.06 1.68 4.72
CA GLU A 91 6.56 2.30 3.52
C GLU A 91 6.16 1.45 2.30
N MET A 92 5.60 2.09 1.30
CA MET A 92 5.21 1.43 0.07
C MET A 92 5.44 2.32 -1.14
N LEU A 93 5.98 1.74 -2.21
CA LEU A 93 6.13 2.43 -3.49
C LEU A 93 5.06 1.93 -4.44
N VAL A 94 4.30 2.85 -5.00
CA VAL A 94 3.27 2.53 -6.00
C VAL A 94 3.54 3.23 -7.31
N ASN A 95 3.22 2.54 -8.39
CA ASN A 95 3.04 3.14 -9.70
C ASN A 95 1.55 3.42 -9.90
N THR A 96 1.23 4.58 -10.45
CA THR A 96 -0.16 5.02 -10.66
C THR A 96 -0.55 4.90 -12.14
N VAL A 97 -1.84 4.89 -12.42
CA VAL A 97 -2.36 4.80 -13.81
C VAL A 97 -1.92 5.96 -14.71
N ASP A 98 -1.55 7.09 -14.11
CA ASP A 98 -0.98 8.26 -14.78
C ASP A 98 0.56 8.27 -14.77
N ASN A 99 1.18 7.09 -14.60
CA ASN A 99 2.63 6.85 -14.66
C ASN A 99 3.46 7.66 -13.66
N ARG A 100 2.90 7.98 -12.49
CA ARG A 100 3.66 8.57 -11.38
C ARG A 100 4.15 7.47 -10.44
N TYR A 101 5.29 7.73 -9.83
CA TYR A 101 5.83 6.93 -8.74
C TYR A 101 5.64 7.70 -7.44
N ILE A 102 4.91 7.09 -6.52
CA ILE A 102 4.57 7.70 -5.23
C ILE A 102 5.03 6.75 -4.13
N THR A 103 5.95 7.21 -3.28
CA THR A 103 6.29 6.50 -2.05
C THR A 103 5.39 6.99 -0.94
N MET A 104 4.63 6.10 -0.32
CA MET A 104 3.68 6.40 0.76
C MET A 104 4.19 5.84 2.08
N PHE A 105 3.85 6.55 3.16
CA PHE A 105 4.26 6.24 4.53
C PHE A 105 3.04 6.30 5.43
N PHE A 106 2.72 5.20 6.10
CA PHE A 106 1.59 5.11 7.02
C PHE A 106 2.07 4.77 8.42
N LYS A 107 1.63 5.54 9.42
CA LYS A 107 1.96 5.26 10.83
C LYS A 107 0.88 4.39 11.47
N GLU A 108 1.32 3.24 11.96
CA GLU A 108 0.47 2.25 12.66
C GLU A 108 -0.85 1.96 11.93
N PRO A 109 -0.82 1.68 10.61
CA PRO A 109 -2.04 1.31 9.90
C PRO A 109 -2.53 -0.06 10.38
N LYS A 110 -3.84 -0.25 10.33
CA LYS A 110 -4.44 -1.58 10.39
C LYS A 110 -4.51 -2.15 8.98
N LEU A 111 -3.95 -3.34 8.80
CA LEU A 111 -3.91 -4.03 7.52
C LEU A 111 -4.76 -5.30 7.58
N SER A 112 -5.52 -5.59 6.54
CA SER A 112 -6.29 -6.82 6.42
C SER A 112 -6.42 -7.28 4.97
N LEU A 113 -6.65 -8.58 4.80
CA LEU A 113 -6.88 -9.20 3.51
C LEU A 113 -8.24 -9.92 3.56
N ILE A 114 -9.10 -9.62 2.59
CA ILE A 114 -10.47 -10.17 2.47
C ILE A 114 -10.58 -10.96 1.18
#